data_AF-A0A8S2XNU1-F1
#
_entry.id   AF-A0A8S2XNU1-F1
#
_cell.length_a   1.000
_cell.length_b   1.000
_cell.length_c   1.000
_cell.angle_alpha   90.00
_cell.angle_beta   90.00
_cell.angle_gamma   90.00
#
_symmetry.space_group_name_H-M   'P 1'
#
loop_
_entity.id
_entity.type
_entity.pdbx_description
1 polymer ?
#
loop_
_entity_poly.entity_id
_entity_poly.type
_entity_poly.pdbx_seq_one_letter_code
_entity_poly.pdbx_strand_id
1 'polypeptide(L)' 'MTDKLINTLLSHNLDKLPKFSGKSNENVTKWLHDITNELNMVKLDDQQKYSVVQTFLVDDARRW' A
#
# COMPACT_ATOMS: atom_id res chain seq x y z
N MET A 1 2.00 -13.59 -12.61
CA MET A 1 2.57 -13.30 -11.27
C MET A 1 1.71 -12.32 -10.48
N THR A 2 1.07 -11.35 -11.13
CA THR A 2 0.21 -10.33 -10.54
C THR A 2 -1.04 -10.89 -9.84
N ASP A 3 -1.69 -11.91 -10.41
CA ASP A 3 -2.95 -12.45 -9.86
C ASP A 3 -2.79 -13.14 -8.51
N LYS A 4 -1.65 -13.80 -8.27
CA LYS A 4 -1.35 -14.45 -7.00
C LYS A 4 -1.10 -13.41 -5.90
N LEU A 5 -0.43 -12.31 -6.25
CA LEU A 5 -0.22 -11.19 -5.33
C LEU A 5 -1.56 -10.56 -4.97
N ILE A 6 -2.38 -10.22 -5.97
CA ILE A 6 -3.71 -9.62 -5.76
C ILE A 6 -4.61 -10.49 -4.88
N ASN A 7 -4.62 -11.82 -5.09
CA ASN A 7 -5.39 -12.73 -4.24
C ASN A 7 -4.87 -12.76 -2.79
N THR A 8 -3.56 -12.72 -2.58
CA THR A 8 -2.98 -12.59 -1.24
C THR A 8 -3.37 -11.24 -0.61
N LEU A 9 -3.35 -10.14 -1.36
CA LEU A 9 -3.75 -8.83 -0.85
C LEU A 9 -5.22 -8.81 -0.41
N LEU A 10 -6.11 -9.40 -1.22
CA LEU A 10 -7.54 -9.51 -0.92
C LEU A 10 -7.81 -10.42 0.28
N SER A 11 -7.05 -11.50 0.45
CA SER A 11 -7.19 -12.38 1.62
C SER A 11 -6.79 -11.72 2.95
N HIS A 12 -5.96 -10.68 2.88
CA HIS A 12 -5.46 -9.95 4.05
C HIS A 12 -6.19 -8.62 4.29
N ASN A 13 -7.33 -8.37 3.63
CA ASN A 13 -8.09 -7.11 3.74
C ASN A 13 -7.26 -5.85 3.40
N LEU A 14 -6.20 -5.99 2.59
CA LEU A 14 -5.36 -4.85 2.23
C LEU A 14 -6.11 -3.83 1.36
N ASP A 15 -7.23 -4.21 0.75
CA ASP A 15 -8.18 -3.32 0.07
C ASP A 15 -8.79 -2.25 1.00
N LYS A 16 -8.76 -2.47 2.31
CA LYS A 16 -9.25 -1.52 3.34
C LYS A 16 -8.20 -0.51 3.77
N LEU A 17 -6.96 -0.63 3.31
CA LEU A 17 -5.92 0.31 3.69
C LEU A 17 -6.20 1.71 3.13
N PRO A 18 -5.89 2.75 3.92
CA PRO A 18 -6.05 4.12 3.46
C PRO A 18 -5.16 4.36 2.24
N LYS A 19 -5.74 4.98 1.20
CA LYS A 19 -4.98 5.49 0.06
C LYS A 19 -4.35 6.84 0.41
N PHE A 20 -3.24 7.17 -0.23
CA PHE A 20 -2.52 8.42 -0.02
C PHE A 20 -2.52 9.26 -1.29
N SER A 21 -3.02 10.50 -1.18
CA SER A 21 -3.12 11.44 -2.29
C SER A 21 -2.00 12.48 -2.31
N GLY A 22 -1.30 12.66 -1.18
CA GLY A 22 -0.28 13.69 -1.00
C GLY A 22 -0.83 15.06 -0.58
N LYS A 23 -2.12 15.13 -0.21
CA LYS A 23 -2.75 16.38 0.22
C LYS A 23 -2.24 16.78 1.61
N SER A 24 -2.17 18.08 1.87
CA SER A 24 -1.61 18.63 3.12
C SER A 24 -2.37 18.25 4.40
N ASN A 25 -3.62 17.82 4.27
CA ASN A 25 -4.43 17.32 5.37
C ASN A 25 -4.19 15.83 5.69
N GLU A 26 -3.35 15.13 4.90
CA GLU A 26 -2.96 13.74 5.13
C GLU A 26 -1.66 13.67 5.93
N ASN A 27 -1.58 12.75 6.89
CA ASN A 27 -0.36 12.50 7.65
C ASN A 27 0.44 11.37 6.99
N VAL A 28 1.47 11.72 6.23
CA VAL A 28 2.33 10.77 5.51
C VAL A 28 3.03 9.79 6.46
N THR A 29 3.48 10.24 7.63
CA THR A 29 4.18 9.38 8.59
C THR A 29 3.26 8.31 9.16
N LYS A 30 2.03 8.69 9.50
CA LYS A 30 1.00 7.75 9.94
C LYS A 30 0.65 6.76 8.83
N TRP A 31 0.42 7.26 7.61
CA TRP A 31 0.11 6.41 6.47
C TRP A 31 1.22 5.39 6.18
N LEU A 32 2.48 5.83 6.16
CA LEU A 32 3.65 4.97 5.97
C LEU A 32 3.77 3.91 7.07
N HIS A 33 3.50 4.27 8.32
CA HIS A 33 3.51 3.33 9.42
C HIS A 33 2.42 2.25 9.26
N ASP A 34 1.20 2.68 8.94
CA ASP A 34 0.05 1.79 8.78
C ASP A 34 0.26 0.81 7.61
N ILE A 35 0.66 1.31 6.43
CA ILE A 35 0.92 0.45 5.26
C ILE A 35 2.12 -0.49 5.48
N THR A 36 3.18 -0.02 6.15
CA THR A 36 4.37 -0.85 6.41
C THR A 36 4.06 -2.00 7.34
N ASN A 37 3.29 -1.77 8.41
CA ASN A 37 2.90 -2.82 9.35
C ASN A 37 2.08 -3.91 8.66
N GLU A 38 1.16 -3.51 7.81
CA GLU A 38 0.27 -4.42 7.10
C GLU A 38 1.02 -5.22 6.04
N LEU A 39 1.89 -4.58 5.27
CA LEU A 39 2.75 -5.29 4.31
C LEU A 39 3.73 -6.26 5.00
N ASN A 40 4.20 -5.92 6.20
CA ASN A 40 5.03 -6.82 7.01
C ASN A 40 4.24 -8.03 7.53
N MET A 41 2.95 -7.86 7.86
CA MET A 41 2.09 -8.99 8.26
C MET A 41 1.90 -10.01 7.13
N VAL A 42 1.84 -9.54 5.88
CA VAL A 42 1.69 -10.39 4.69
C VAL A 42 3.03 -11.06 4.28
N LYS A 43 4.13 -10.76 4.99
CA LYS A 43 5.48 -11.31 4.74
C LYS A 43 5.93 -11.15 3.28
N LEU A 44 5.56 -10.03 2.66
CA LEU A 44 6.02 -9.69 1.32
C LEU A 44 7.52 -9.38 1.34
N ASP A 45 8.22 -9.72 0.26
CA ASP A 45 9.58 -9.24 0.04
C ASP A 45 9.56 -7.74 -0.34
N ASP A 46 10.71 -7.06 -0.26
CA ASP A 46 10.76 -5.62 -0.49
C ASP A 46 10.33 -5.25 -1.93
N GLN A 47 10.61 -6.07 -2.93
CA GLN A 47 10.21 -5.83 -4.31
C GLN A 47 8.69 -5.90 -4.48
N GLN A 48 8.05 -6.85 -3.82
CA GLN A 48 6.59 -6.97 -3.74
C GLN A 48 5.99 -5.79 -2.99
N LYS A 49 6.59 -5.37 -1.86
CA LYS A 49 6.13 -4.18 -1.12
C LYS A 49 6.12 -2.95 -2.01
N TYR A 50 7.20 -2.68 -2.76
CA TYR A 50 7.25 -1.54 -3.68
C TYR A 50 6.16 -1.61 -4.76
N SER A 51 5.92 -2.80 -5.32
CA SER A 51 4.88 -3.02 -6.33
C SER A 51 3.48 -2.75 -5.76
N VAL A 52 3.26 -3.13 -4.51
CA VAL A 52 1.97 -2.98 -3.83
C VAL A 52 1.73 -1.55 -3.38
N VAL A 53 2.75 -0.87 -2.84
CA VAL A 53 2.65 0.54 -2.38
C VAL A 53 2.09 1.44 -3.48
N GLN A 54 2.51 1.25 -4.74
CA GLN A 54 2.00 2.01 -5.88
C GLN A 54 0.48 1.91 -6.07
N THR A 55 -0.15 0.82 -5.63
CA THR A 55 -1.60 0.63 -5.74
C THR A 55 -2.40 1.43 -4.69
N PHE A 56 -1.73 1.90 -3.63
CA PHE A 56 -2.30 2.72 -2.57
C PHE A 56 -2.06 4.22 -2.76
N LEU A 57 -1.24 4.60 -3.74
CA LEU A 57 -1.08 5.99 -4.14
C LEU A 57 -2.20 6.40 -5.09
N VAL A 58 -2.75 7.60 -4.88
CA VAL A 58 -3.80 8.20 -5.72
C VAL A 58 -3.44 9.64 -6.07
N ASP A 59 -4.21 10.25 -6.97
CA ASP A 59 -4.08 11.64 -7.39
C ASP A 59 -2.62 12.03 -7.72
N ASP A 60 -2.11 13.10 -7.12
CA ASP A 60 -0.78 13.65 -7.37
C ASP A 60 0.32 12.73 -6.82
N ALA A 61 0.10 12.08 -5.67
CA ALA A 61 1.06 11.13 -5.11
C ALA A 61 1.30 9.91 -6.01
N ARG A 62 0.34 9.51 -6.85
CA ARG A 62 0.54 8.43 -7.82
C ARG A 62 1.38 8.85 -9.03
N ARG A 63 1.40 10.14 -9.35
CA ARG A 63 2.10 10.70 -10.52
C ARG A 63 3.55 11.07 -10.22
N TRP A 64 3.84 11.32 -8.95
CA TRP A 64 5.19 11.57 -8.43
C TRP A 64 6.02 10.28 -8.46
#